data_AF-A0A9P7DB70-F1
#
_entry.id   AF-A0A9P7DB70-F1
#
_cell.length_a   1.000
_cell.length_b   1.000
_cell.length_c   1.000
_cell.angle_alpha   90.00
_cell.angle_beta   90.00
_cell.angle_gamma   90.00
#
_symmetry.space_group_name_H-M   'P 1'
#
loop_
_entity.id
_entity.type
_entity.pdbx_description
1 polymer ?
#
loop_
_entity_poly.entity_id
_entity_poly.type
_entity_poly.pdbx_seq_one_letter_code
_entity_poly.pdbx_strand_id
1 'polypeptide(L)'
;MRPGCDQSEDVMKRNHTLSWIWKAHGVGAIGDNNESILSEALHIKWCKLRAHTSQWAKEVELLQEEMRRVTEFLSWNAAWWEEQAVHRTGLTTAEWEGMQGYARCQAAMWRAMRDRFLALWSVVPVLLQLPSPVAP
;
A
#
# COMPACT_ATOMS: atom_id res chain seq x y z
N MET A 1 -23.79 32.92 63.69
CA MET A 1 -24.35 33.30 62.38
C MET A 1 -23.26 33.17 61.32
N ARG A 2 -23.63 32.67 60.13
CA ARG A 2 -22.90 32.33 58.87
C ARG A 2 -21.76 33.27 58.41
N PRO A 3 -21.00 32.96 57.33
CA PRO A 3 -21.00 31.78 56.41
C PRO A 3 -19.57 31.19 56.22
N GLY A 4 -19.32 29.96 55.75
CA GLY A 4 -19.74 29.35 54.49
C GLY A 4 -18.50 29.22 53.59
N CYS A 5 -17.80 28.08 53.70
CA CYS A 5 -16.64 27.72 52.87
C CYS A 5 -17.16 27.33 51.49
N ASP A 6 -17.08 28.26 50.53
CA ASP A 6 -17.42 28.01 49.14
C ASP A 6 -16.20 27.37 48.47
N GLN A 7 -16.35 26.08 48.15
CA GLN A 7 -15.41 25.33 47.34
C GLN A 7 -15.64 25.77 45.89
N SER A 8 -14.94 26.81 45.43
CA SER A 8 -14.92 27.13 44.01
C SER A 8 -13.93 26.17 43.34
N GLU A 9 -14.51 25.15 42.71
CA GLU A 9 -13.84 24.19 41.82
C GLU A 9 -12.97 24.94 40.79
N ASP A 10 -11.65 24.76 40.90
CA ASP A 10 -10.71 25.14 39.84
C ASP A 10 -10.94 24.22 38.63
N VAL A 11 -11.88 24.62 37.77
CA VAL A 11 -12.03 24.05 36.43
C VAL A 11 -10.72 24.28 35.69
N MET A 12 -9.90 23.22 35.61
CA MET A 12 -8.67 23.19 34.81
C MET A 12 -9.01 23.41 33.33
N LYS A 13 -9.14 24.67 32.92
CA LYS A 13 -9.15 25.08 31.52
C LYS A 13 -7.79 24.71 30.94
N ARG A 14 -7.73 23.55 30.30
CA ARG A 14 -6.59 23.20 29.44
C ARG A 14 -6.64 24.17 28.26
N ASN A 15 -5.86 25.24 28.36
CA ASN A 15 -5.63 26.18 27.27
C ASN A 15 -4.82 25.46 26.19
N HIS A 16 -5.46 24.58 25.41
CA HIS A 16 -4.87 23.98 24.24
C HIS A 16 -4.84 25.03 23.13
N THR A 17 -3.87 25.95 23.21
CA THR A 17 -3.59 26.85 22.10
C THR A 17 -3.14 26.00 20.92
N LEU A 18 -4.03 25.83 19.95
CA LEU A 18 -3.78 25.02 18.75
C LEU A 18 -2.54 25.52 18.02
N SER A 19 -1.70 24.59 17.55
CA SER A 19 -0.50 24.95 16.80
C SER A 19 -0.87 25.72 15.54
N TRP A 20 0.03 26.60 15.10
CA TRP A 20 -0.19 27.51 13.96
C TRP A 20 -0.58 26.80 12.66
N ILE A 21 -0.22 25.52 12.49
CA ILE A 21 -0.59 24.67 11.37
C ILE A 21 -2.12 24.46 11.28
N TRP A 22 -2.82 24.53 12.42
CA TRP A 22 -4.27 24.41 12.51
C TRP A 22 -4.99 25.76 12.50
N LYS A 23 -4.25 26.88 12.50
CA LYS A 23 -4.78 28.21 12.18
C LYS A 23 -4.87 28.36 10.66
N ALA A 24 -5.80 27.64 10.04
CA ALA A 24 -6.08 27.78 8.62
C ALA A 24 -6.50 29.24 8.30
N HIS A 25 -6.15 29.73 7.10
CA HIS A 25 -6.53 31.06 6.63
C HIS A 25 -8.06 31.23 6.67
N GLY A 26 -8.55 32.06 7.60
CA GLY A 26 -9.98 32.33 7.83
C GLY A 26 -10.49 32.01 9.24
N VAL A 27 -9.79 31.15 10.00
CA VAL A 27 -10.20 30.70 11.35
C VAL A 27 -9.57 31.55 12.46
N GLY A 28 -8.99 32.71 12.13
CA GLY A 28 -8.31 33.58 13.10
C GLY A 28 -9.16 34.75 13.62
N ALA A 29 -10.28 35.08 12.96
CA ALA A 29 -10.86 36.42 13.06
C ALA A 29 -12.34 36.47 13.50
N ILE A 30 -13.01 35.35 13.79
CA ILE A 30 -14.43 35.35 14.17
C ILE A 30 -14.64 34.37 15.34
N GLY A 31 -15.03 34.90 16.51
CA GLY A 31 -15.24 34.13 17.76
C GLY A 31 -16.29 33.02 17.66
N ASP A 32 -16.31 32.11 18.64
CA ASP A 32 -17.15 30.90 18.88
C ASP A 32 -17.38 29.92 17.70
N ASN A 33 -17.52 30.41 16.47
CA ASN A 33 -17.66 29.65 15.23
C ASN A 33 -16.37 28.92 14.82
N ASN A 34 -15.22 29.29 15.39
CA ASN A 34 -13.92 28.69 15.12
C ASN A 34 -13.81 27.23 15.60
N GLU A 35 -14.43 26.89 16.73
CA GLU A 35 -14.36 25.53 17.30
C GLU A 35 -15.17 24.54 16.46
N SER A 36 -16.35 24.96 15.98
CA SER A 36 -17.19 24.18 15.08
C SER A 36 -16.48 23.88 13.75
N ILE A 37 -15.91 24.91 13.11
CA ILE A 37 -15.18 24.77 11.83
C ILE A 37 -13.92 23.88 12.00
N LEU A 38 -13.22 24.03 13.12
CA LEU A 38 -12.07 23.18 13.43
C LEU A 38 -12.48 21.72 13.67
N SER A 39 -13.54 21.49 14.44
CA SER A 39 -14.11 20.17 14.69
C SER A 39 -14.54 19.50 13.39
N GLU A 40 -15.20 20.24 12.50
CA GLU A 40 -15.56 19.76 11.16
C GLU A 40 -14.31 19.44 10.32
N ALA A 41 -13.29 20.31 10.31
CA ALA A 41 -12.04 20.05 9.61
C ALA A 41 -11.29 18.82 10.14
N LEU A 42 -11.32 18.59 11.45
CA LEU A 42 -10.76 17.38 12.10
C LEU A 42 -11.55 16.13 11.73
N HIS A 43 -12.88 16.19 11.77
CA HIS A 43 -13.74 15.08 11.32
C HIS A 43 -13.54 14.75 9.85
N ILE A 44 -13.43 15.74 8.97
CA ILE A 44 -13.14 15.52 7.54
C ILE A 44 -11.78 14.84 7.39
N LYS A 45 -10.74 15.32 8.10
CA LYS A 45 -9.41 14.69 8.06
C LYS A 45 -9.45 13.27 8.58
N TRP A 46 -10.18 13.01 9.67
CA TRP A 46 -10.34 11.67 10.22
C TRP A 46 -11.07 10.74 9.26
N CYS A 47 -12.18 11.18 8.67
CA CYS A 47 -12.90 10.42 7.64
C CYS A 47 -12.03 10.12 6.43
N LYS A 48 -11.22 11.09 5.97
CA LYS A 48 -10.26 10.90 4.87
C LYS A 48 -9.17 9.89 5.23
N LEU A 49 -8.54 10.04 6.40
CA LEU A 49 -7.53 9.11 6.88
C LEU A 49 -8.09 7.69 7.04
N ARG A 50 -9.29 7.56 7.61
CA ARG A 50 -9.97 6.28 7.77
C ARG A 50 -10.32 5.65 6.41
N ALA A 51 -10.86 6.43 5.47
CA ALA A 51 -11.13 5.96 4.11
C ALA A 51 -9.85 5.49 3.42
N HIS A 52 -8.76 6.24 3.57
CA HIS A 52 -7.44 5.88 3.08
C HIS A 52 -6.94 4.59 3.73
N THR A 53 -6.99 4.44 5.05
CA THR A 53 -6.63 3.18 5.72
C THR A 53 -7.45 1.99 5.19
N SER A 54 -8.76 2.17 4.99
CA SER A 54 -9.61 1.12 4.39
C SER A 54 -9.26 0.82 2.93
N GLN A 55 -8.80 1.80 2.17
CA GLN A 55 -8.34 1.62 0.79
C GLN A 55 -6.97 0.94 0.73
N TRP A 56 -6.05 1.27 1.64
CA TRP A 56 -4.72 0.68 1.70
C TRP A 56 -4.77 -0.83 1.89
N ALA A 57 -5.69 -1.34 2.72
CA ALA A 57 -5.89 -2.78 2.86
C ALA A 57 -6.21 -3.46 1.52
N LYS A 58 -7.08 -2.84 0.70
CA LYS A 58 -7.42 -3.35 -0.64
C LYS A 58 -6.26 -3.23 -1.61
N GLU A 59 -5.50 -2.13 -1.55
CA GLU A 59 -4.32 -1.93 -2.40
C GLU A 59 -3.23 -2.96 -2.12
N VAL A 60 -3.02 -3.30 -0.84
CA VAL A 60 -2.09 -4.37 -0.44
C VAL A 60 -2.55 -5.73 -0.99
N GLU A 61 -3.83 -6.07 -0.86
CA GLU A 61 -4.39 -7.31 -1.41
C GLU A 61 -4.21 -7.39 -2.94
N LEU A 62 -4.51 -6.29 -3.65
CA LEU A 62 -4.31 -6.20 -5.09
C LEU A 62 -2.84 -6.37 -5.48
N LEU A 63 -1.92 -5.74 -4.76
CA LEU A 63 -0.49 -5.87 -5.02
C LEU A 63 -0.01 -7.31 -4.83
N GLN A 64 -0.47 -8.01 -3.79
CA GLN A 64 -0.13 -9.42 -3.57
C GLN A 64 -0.64 -10.30 -4.72
N GLU A 65 -1.86 -10.04 -5.20
CA GLU A 65 -2.43 -10.79 -6.32
C GLU A 65 -1.67 -10.49 -7.63
N GLU A 66 -1.26 -9.25 -7.87
CA GLU A 66 -0.45 -8.91 -9.05
C GLU A 66 0.94 -9.56 -8.99
N MET A 67 1.58 -9.60 -7.80
CA MET A 67 2.84 -10.34 -7.63
C MET A 67 2.66 -11.81 -8.02
N ARG A 68 1.59 -12.45 -7.54
CA ARG A 68 1.26 -13.85 -7.91
C ARG A 68 1.05 -13.99 -9.41
N ARG A 69 0.23 -13.13 -10.04
CA ARG A 69 -0.07 -13.16 -11.47
C ARG A 69 1.17 -12.98 -12.32
N VAL A 70 2.06 -12.07 -11.96
CA VAL A 70 3.33 -11.85 -12.67
C VAL A 70 4.17 -13.13 -12.63
N THR A 71 4.34 -13.78 -11.48
CA THR A 71 5.11 -15.03 -11.40
C THR A 71 4.50 -16.19 -12.18
N GLU A 72 3.17 -16.31 -12.18
CA GLU A 72 2.44 -17.31 -12.97
C GLU A 72 2.59 -17.05 -14.46
N PHE A 73 2.42 -15.80 -14.90
CA PHE A 73 2.59 -15.40 -16.30
C PHE A 73 3.99 -15.72 -16.81
N LEU A 74 5.04 -15.40 -16.04
CA LEU A 74 6.42 -15.68 -16.42
C LEU A 74 6.67 -17.20 -16.53
N SER A 75 6.07 -18.00 -15.64
CA SER A 75 6.17 -19.46 -15.68
C SER A 75 5.47 -20.04 -16.90
N TRP A 76 4.24 -19.58 -17.18
CA TRP A 76 3.47 -19.95 -18.35
C TRP A 76 4.19 -19.59 -19.65
N ASN A 77 4.75 -18.38 -19.74
CA ASN A 77 5.46 -17.93 -20.94
C ASN A 77 6.75 -18.75 -21.18
N ALA A 78 7.46 -19.11 -20.11
CA ALA A 78 8.60 -20.03 -20.23
C ALA A 78 8.20 -21.40 -20.79
N ALA A 79 7.09 -21.98 -20.31
CA ALA A 79 6.56 -23.23 -20.82
C ALA A 79 6.09 -23.10 -22.28
N TRP A 80 5.45 -21.98 -22.63
CA TRP A 80 5.04 -21.70 -24.00
C TRP A 80 6.24 -21.69 -24.97
N TRP A 81 7.37 -21.09 -24.59
CA TRP A 81 8.59 -21.15 -25.41
C TRP A 81 9.12 -22.57 -25.60
N GLU A 82 9.01 -23.44 -24.59
CA GLU A 82 9.41 -24.84 -24.72
C GLU A 82 8.50 -25.63 -25.66
N GLU A 83 7.20 -25.37 -25.63
CA GLU A 83 6.25 -25.93 -26.60
C GLU A 83 6.58 -25.46 -28.02
N GLN A 84 6.89 -24.17 -28.20
CA GLN A 84 7.27 -23.64 -29.52
C GLN A 84 8.55 -24.26 -30.08
N ALA A 85 9.45 -24.77 -29.23
CA ALA A 85 10.68 -25.44 -29.67
C ALA A 85 10.41 -26.71 -30.52
N VAL A 86 9.22 -27.30 -30.39
CA VAL A 86 8.87 -28.59 -31.02
C VAL A 86 7.77 -28.43 -32.09
N HIS A 87 7.09 -27.29 -32.13
CA HIS A 87 5.87 -27.12 -32.94
C HIS A 87 6.11 -26.89 -34.44
N ARG A 88 7.27 -26.39 -34.88
CA ARG A 88 7.54 -26.13 -36.31
C ARG A 88 8.13 -27.34 -37.02
N THR A 89 7.51 -27.69 -38.14
CA THR A 89 7.93 -28.76 -39.06
C THR A 89 8.43 -28.18 -40.39
N GLY A 90 9.19 -28.97 -41.16
CA GLY A 90 9.66 -28.57 -42.49
C GLY A 90 10.93 -27.71 -42.52
N LEU A 91 11.67 -27.63 -41.41
CA LEU A 91 12.93 -26.90 -41.30
C LEU A 91 14.12 -27.80 -41.67
N THR A 92 15.20 -27.18 -42.16
CA THR A 92 16.51 -27.86 -42.26
C THR A 92 17.06 -28.18 -40.87
N THR A 93 18.02 -29.10 -40.77
CA THR A 93 18.65 -29.47 -39.49
C THR A 93 19.23 -28.26 -38.75
N ALA A 94 19.94 -27.38 -39.45
CA ALA A 94 20.55 -26.19 -38.85
C ALA A 94 19.50 -25.19 -38.32
N GLU A 95 18.40 -24.99 -39.05
CA GLU A 95 17.32 -24.11 -38.61
C GLU A 95 16.57 -24.69 -37.40
N TRP A 96 16.38 -26.01 -37.36
CA TRP A 96 15.76 -26.70 -36.24
C TRP A 96 16.61 -26.58 -34.97
N GLU A 97 17.93 -26.77 -35.07
CA GLU A 97 18.87 -26.59 -33.97
C GLU A 97 18.88 -25.14 -33.47
N GLY A 98 18.93 -24.16 -34.38
CA GLY A 98 18.89 -22.74 -34.03
C GLY A 98 17.59 -22.34 -33.34
N MET A 99 16.45 -22.82 -33.86
CA MET A 99 15.14 -22.59 -33.25
C MET A 99 15.05 -23.17 -31.85
N GLN A 100 15.50 -24.41 -31.64
CA GLN A 100 15.50 -25.02 -30.31
C GLN A 100 16.42 -24.29 -29.34
N GLY A 101 17.63 -23.95 -29.79
CA GLY A 101 18.57 -23.17 -28.99
C GLY A 101 17.95 -21.86 -28.54
N TYR A 102 17.34 -21.12 -29.48
CA TYR A 102 16.68 -19.86 -29.17
C TYR A 102 15.50 -20.02 -28.20
N ALA A 103 14.61 -20.98 -28.46
CA ALA A 103 13.45 -21.23 -27.61
C ALA A 103 13.86 -21.60 -26.17
N ARG A 104 14.88 -22.45 -26.01
CA ARG A 104 15.43 -22.81 -24.69
C ARG A 104 16.06 -21.60 -23.99
N CYS A 105 16.79 -20.76 -24.72
CA CYS A 105 17.34 -19.51 -24.17
C CYS A 105 16.24 -18.57 -23.69
N GLN A 106 15.15 -18.41 -24.46
CA GLN A 106 14.00 -17.61 -24.05
C GLN A 106 13.35 -18.19 -22.80
N ALA A 107 13.06 -19.49 -22.77
CA ALA A 107 12.47 -20.15 -21.60
C ALA A 107 13.34 -19.98 -20.34
N ALA A 108 14.66 -20.11 -20.46
CA ALA A 108 15.60 -19.88 -19.38
C ALA A 108 15.57 -18.42 -18.89
N MET A 109 15.52 -17.44 -19.80
CA MET A 109 15.42 -16.03 -19.45
C MET A 109 14.14 -15.70 -18.68
N TRP A 110 12.98 -16.20 -19.14
CA TRP A 110 11.69 -16.00 -18.45
C TRP A 110 11.68 -16.60 -17.04
N ARG A 111 12.27 -17.79 -16.87
CA ARG A 111 12.46 -18.41 -15.55
C ARG A 111 13.38 -17.59 -14.65
N ALA A 112 14.49 -17.07 -15.18
CA ALA A 112 15.40 -16.24 -14.42
C ALA A 112 14.73 -14.94 -13.94
N MET A 113 13.89 -14.31 -14.78
CA MET A 113 13.08 -13.15 -14.38
C MET A 113 12.11 -13.50 -13.26
N ARG A 114 11.39 -14.62 -13.37
CA ARG A 114 10.49 -15.12 -12.32
C ARG A 114 11.24 -15.30 -11.01
N ASP A 115 12.37 -16.00 -11.03
CA ASP A 115 13.15 -16.31 -9.83
C ASP A 115 13.68 -15.02 -9.18
N ARG A 116 14.06 -14.02 -10.00
CA ARG A 116 14.43 -12.70 -9.50
C ARG A 116 13.27 -12.00 -8.80
N PHE A 117 12.07 -12.02 -9.38
CA PHE A 117 10.89 -11.44 -8.73
C PHE A 117 10.53 -12.15 -7.43
N LEU A 118 10.54 -13.48 -7.41
CA LEU A 118 10.32 -14.26 -6.19
C LEU A 118 11.33 -13.91 -5.09
N ALA A 119 12.60 -13.75 -5.44
CA ALA A 119 13.63 -13.33 -4.49
C ALA A 119 13.37 -11.91 -3.94
N LEU A 120 13.05 -10.95 -4.83
CA LEU A 120 12.73 -9.57 -4.43
C LEU A 120 11.48 -9.50 -3.54
N TRP A 121 10.51 -10.38 -3.77
CA TRP A 121 9.21 -10.38 -3.08
C TRP A 121 9.16 -11.24 -1.84
N SER A 122 10.20 -12.03 -1.56
CA SER A 122 10.31 -12.89 -0.37
C SER A 122 10.12 -12.15 0.96
N VAL A 123 10.43 -10.85 1.00
CA VAL A 123 10.29 -9.98 2.18
C VAL A 123 8.86 -9.49 2.42
N VAL A 124 8.02 -9.43 1.37
CA VAL A 124 6.69 -8.80 1.45
C VAL A 124 5.76 -9.51 2.44
N PRO A 125 5.65 -10.85 2.46
CA PRO A 125 4.81 -11.54 3.46
C PRO A 125 5.23 -11.24 4.90
N VAL A 126 6.54 -11.11 5.16
CA VAL A 126 7.07 -10.78 6.49
C VAL A 126 6.67 -9.35 6.90
N LEU A 127 6.76 -8.40 5.97
CA LEU A 127 6.39 -7.01 6.23
C LEU A 127 4.90 -6.84 6.54
N LEU A 128 4.05 -7.64 5.89
CA LEU A 128 2.59 -7.58 6.07
C LEU A 128 2.10 -8.28 7.35
N GLN A 129 2.93 -9.12 7.97
CA GLN A 129 2.63 -9.77 9.26
C GLN A 129 3.07 -8.94 10.47
N LEU A 130 3.80 -7.83 10.27
CA LEU A 130 4.23 -6.98 11.38
C LEU A 130 3.01 -6.29 12.02
N PRO A 131 2.86 -6.37 13.35
CA PRO A 131 1.81 -5.63 14.03
C PRO A 131 1.98 -4.13 13.77
N SER A 132 0.90 -3.47 13.36
CA SER A 132 0.87 -2.00 13.23
C SER A 132 1.40 -1.38 14.53
N PRO A 133 2.40 -0.48 14.48
CA PRO A 133 2.92 0.19 15.68
C PRO A 133 1.90 1.14 16.32
N VAL A 134 0.67 1.21 15.79
CA VAL A 134 -0.40 2.03 16.32
C VAL A 134 -1.67 1.20 16.43
N ALA A 135 -1.92 0.72 17.65
CA ALA A 135 -3.25 0.41 18.17
C ALA A 135 -3.28 0.89 19.65
N PRO A 136 -4.43 1.39 20.12
CA PRO A 136 -4.57 2.35 21.23
C PRO A 136 -4.22 1.82 22.63
#